data_AF-A0A9P4K4L8-F1
#
_entry.id   AF-A0A9P4K4L8-F1
#
_cell.length_a   1.000
_cell.length_b   1.000
_cell.length_c   1.000
_cell.angle_alpha   90.00
_cell.angle_beta   90.00
_cell.angle_gamma   90.00
#
_symmetry.space_group_name_H-M   'P 1'
#
loop_
_entity.id
_entity.type
_entity.pdbx_description
1 polymer ?
#
loop_
_entity_poly.entity_id
_entity_poly.type
_entity_poly.pdbx_seq_one_letter_code
_entity_poly.pdbx_strand_id
1 'polypeptide(L)'
;MEELVLPTTASPPDPLGIANVISLYGPGAWAGWILVNVTGCFVVFCRPQSRRIHGVLVSILMMNWAAIDLLHQVQILDTSPRQDSNEQPEQKINTGPIAAAIILTYWGLCAHVFQLFLCVSKEASEAQRWRISLRTGILLGGAIIPSLALTSLLHILDPFFGSDTNSVRSLIDEDIPAFYYEGIDADKHWVYLQHAAMLGLWCGVFVALFSLLLAMQVWCPKSFLRSINRVFGKDASSCLFNCAVVAVPMAAIPFAFFSGARFFLEFFLVVAFLYPMALWLIPLRLCGYVFFAFSSGFEGVESSCYLMPCSPQRIDRWDQTLALMAGMVLFGVDLGPEILRIVRRWIKFSRGRYLDLMSFYTLL
;
A
#
# COMPACT_ATOMS: atom_id res chain seq x y z
N MET A 1 9.81 24.88 -15.23
CA MET A 1 8.89 23.77 -14.89
C MET A 1 8.30 23.36 -16.21
N GLU A 2 8.81 22.25 -16.72
CA GLU A 2 8.39 21.67 -17.99
C GLU A 2 7.25 20.69 -17.66
N GLU A 3 6.11 20.87 -18.33
CA GLU A 3 4.96 20.00 -18.13
C GLU A 3 5.23 18.66 -18.82
N LEU A 4 5.05 17.56 -18.08
CA LEU A 4 5.26 16.22 -18.61
C LEU A 4 4.04 15.79 -19.44
N VAL A 5 4.26 15.44 -20.71
CA VAL A 5 3.21 14.95 -21.61
C VAL A 5 3.53 13.52 -22.02
N LEU A 6 2.83 12.55 -21.41
CA LEU A 6 3.00 11.13 -21.72
C LEU A 6 1.85 10.61 -22.59
N PRO A 7 2.13 9.93 -23.70
CA PRO A 7 1.10 9.29 -24.52
C PRO A 7 0.59 8.01 -23.84
N THR A 8 -0.30 8.17 -22.85
CA THR A 8 -0.89 7.08 -22.07
C THR A 8 -1.97 6.29 -22.80
N THR A 9 -2.17 6.56 -24.09
CA THR A 9 -3.13 5.87 -24.95
C THR A 9 -2.56 4.56 -25.48
N ALA A 10 -3.38 3.51 -25.50
CA ALA A 10 -3.03 2.22 -26.12
C ALA A 10 -3.17 2.20 -27.66
N SER A 11 -3.45 3.35 -28.29
CA SER A 11 -3.58 3.46 -29.74
C SER A 11 -2.22 3.58 -30.42
N PRO A 12 -2.00 2.98 -31.61
CA PRO A 12 -0.76 3.15 -32.36
C PRO A 12 -0.48 4.62 -32.72
N PRO A 13 0.76 5.11 -32.54
CA PRO A 13 1.89 4.40 -31.93
C PRO A 13 1.69 4.28 -30.41
N ASP A 14 1.96 3.09 -29.85
CA ASP A 14 1.91 2.80 -28.40
C ASP A 14 3.34 2.75 -27.84
N PRO A 15 3.97 3.91 -27.60
CA PRO A 15 5.37 3.95 -27.22
C PRO A 15 5.62 3.39 -25.83
N LEU A 16 4.64 3.45 -24.92
CA LEU A 16 4.79 2.98 -23.54
C LEU A 16 4.40 1.49 -23.41
N GLY A 17 3.86 0.87 -24.46
CA GLY A 17 3.37 -0.50 -24.40
C GLY A 17 2.16 -0.64 -23.47
N ILE A 18 1.29 0.38 -23.39
CA ILE A 18 0.06 0.33 -22.59
C ILE A 18 -0.84 -0.82 -23.07
N ALA A 19 -0.87 -1.10 -24.38
CA ALA A 19 -1.62 -2.22 -24.95
C ALA A 19 -1.18 -3.59 -24.40
N ASN A 20 0.07 -3.69 -23.90
CA ASN A 20 0.66 -4.91 -23.35
C ASN A 20 0.41 -5.08 -21.83
N VAL A 21 -0.23 -4.10 -21.17
CA VAL A 21 -0.59 -4.21 -19.75
C VAL A 21 -1.55 -5.39 -19.57
N ILE A 22 -1.22 -6.33 -18.69
CA ILE A 22 -2.08 -7.49 -18.41
C ILE A 22 -3.40 -7.05 -17.81
N SER A 23 -4.46 -7.80 -18.08
CA SER A 23 -5.81 -7.43 -17.66
C SER A 23 -6.01 -7.45 -16.14
N LEU A 24 -5.12 -8.08 -15.37
CA LEU A 24 -5.16 -7.99 -13.91
C LEU A 24 -5.10 -6.55 -13.38
N TYR A 25 -4.49 -5.63 -14.14
CA TYR A 25 -4.40 -4.21 -13.81
C TYR A 25 -5.56 -3.37 -14.36
N GLY A 26 -6.53 -4.00 -15.02
CA GLY A 26 -7.66 -3.32 -15.62
C GLY A 26 -8.65 -2.73 -14.62
N PRO A 27 -9.58 -1.88 -15.08
CA PRO A 27 -10.48 -1.11 -14.23
C PRO A 27 -11.38 -1.97 -13.35
N GLY A 28 -11.89 -3.09 -13.87
CA GLY A 28 -12.77 -3.98 -13.12
C GLY A 28 -12.02 -4.72 -12.01
N ALA A 29 -10.82 -5.23 -12.32
CA ALA A 29 -9.95 -5.86 -11.34
C ALA A 29 -9.50 -4.87 -10.27
N TRP A 30 -9.08 -3.66 -10.66
CA TRP A 30 -8.73 -2.57 -9.76
C TRP A 30 -9.88 -2.20 -8.81
N ALA A 31 -11.09 -1.96 -9.35
CA ALA A 31 -12.25 -1.61 -8.55
C ALA A 31 -12.65 -2.73 -7.58
N GLY A 32 -12.64 -4.00 -8.05
CA GLY A 32 -12.87 -5.17 -7.21
C GLY A 32 -11.85 -5.25 -6.07
N TRP A 33 -10.59 -5.00 -6.36
CA TRP A 33 -9.50 -4.98 -5.38
C TRP A 33 -9.64 -3.85 -4.34
N ILE A 34 -10.08 -2.66 -4.75
CA ILE A 34 -10.38 -1.56 -3.82
C ILE A 34 -11.51 -1.97 -2.85
N LEU A 35 -12.59 -2.58 -3.36
CA LEU A 35 -13.68 -3.08 -2.52
C LEU A 35 -13.17 -4.11 -1.49
N VAL A 36 -12.29 -5.01 -1.92
CA VAL A 36 -11.65 -6.00 -1.06
C VAL A 36 -10.79 -5.33 0.02
N ASN A 37 -10.02 -4.30 -0.31
CA ASN A 37 -9.22 -3.53 0.66
C ASN A 37 -10.08 -2.81 1.69
N VAL A 38 -11.13 -2.10 1.25
CA VAL A 38 -12.09 -1.41 2.14
C VAL A 38 -12.74 -2.41 3.09
N THR A 39 -13.14 -3.56 2.57
CA THR A 39 -13.71 -4.65 3.36
C THR A 39 -12.71 -5.20 4.37
N GLY A 40 -11.46 -5.41 3.96
CA GLY A 40 -10.36 -5.81 4.84
C GLY A 40 -10.16 -4.83 5.99
N CYS A 41 -10.03 -3.53 5.70
CA CYS A 41 -9.92 -2.47 6.70
C CYS A 41 -11.10 -2.47 7.67
N PHE A 42 -12.34 -2.58 7.16
CA PHE A 42 -13.53 -2.65 7.99
C PHE A 42 -13.51 -3.86 8.93
N VAL A 43 -13.15 -5.04 8.44
CA VAL A 43 -13.09 -6.26 9.27
C VAL A 43 -11.98 -6.15 10.32
N VAL A 44 -10.82 -5.57 9.98
CA VAL A 44 -9.73 -5.31 10.93
C VAL A 44 -10.20 -4.38 12.04
N PHE A 45 -10.79 -3.25 11.69
CA PHE A 45 -11.19 -2.22 12.63
C PHE A 45 -12.41 -2.60 13.48
N CYS A 46 -13.52 -2.93 12.82
CA CYS A 46 -14.81 -3.15 13.46
C CYS A 46 -14.95 -4.56 14.04
N ARG A 47 -14.22 -5.55 13.52
CA ARG A 47 -14.37 -6.98 13.89
C ARG A 47 -13.03 -7.68 14.16
N PRO A 48 -12.30 -7.23 15.19
CA PRO A 48 -10.96 -7.74 15.53
C PRO A 48 -10.96 -9.26 15.77
N GLN A 49 -12.00 -9.76 16.44
CA GLN A 49 -12.15 -11.15 16.84
C GLN A 49 -12.74 -12.04 15.73
N SER A 50 -13.12 -11.46 14.58
CA SER A 50 -13.66 -12.23 13.47
C SER A 50 -12.59 -13.13 12.86
N ARG A 51 -12.92 -14.41 12.65
CA ARG A 51 -12.06 -15.34 11.88
C ARG A 51 -12.12 -15.10 10.37
N ARG A 52 -13.01 -14.21 9.90
CA ARG A 52 -13.11 -13.86 8.48
C ARG A 52 -11.90 -13.02 8.08
N ILE A 53 -11.05 -13.58 7.25
CA ILE A 53 -9.85 -12.93 6.72
C ILE A 53 -9.81 -12.97 5.18
N HIS A 54 -10.90 -13.38 4.53
CA HIS A 54 -10.94 -13.58 3.07
C HIS A 54 -10.56 -12.30 2.31
N GLY A 55 -11.13 -11.15 2.68
CA GLY A 55 -10.78 -9.88 2.05
C GLY A 55 -9.30 -9.51 2.22
N VAL A 56 -8.74 -9.72 3.42
CA VAL A 56 -7.31 -9.49 3.68
C VAL A 56 -6.45 -10.41 2.81
N LEU A 57 -6.77 -11.70 2.76
CA LEU A 57 -6.02 -12.68 1.96
C LEU A 57 -6.06 -12.35 0.47
N VAL A 58 -7.23 -12.02 -0.09
CA VAL A 58 -7.37 -11.68 -1.52
C VAL A 58 -6.60 -10.39 -1.85
N SER A 59 -6.66 -9.37 -0.98
CA SER A 59 -5.86 -8.15 -1.17
C SER A 59 -4.36 -8.45 -1.18
N ILE A 60 -3.89 -9.24 -0.21
CA ILE A 60 -2.48 -9.66 -0.10
C ILE A 60 -2.05 -10.44 -1.34
N LEU A 61 -2.86 -11.38 -1.83
CA LEU A 61 -2.51 -12.18 -3.01
C LEU A 61 -2.33 -11.29 -4.25
N MET A 62 -3.25 -10.36 -4.50
CA MET A 62 -3.17 -9.46 -5.64
C MET A 62 -1.98 -8.48 -5.54
N MET A 63 -1.74 -7.94 -4.34
CA MET A 63 -0.57 -7.08 -4.08
C MET A 63 0.75 -7.84 -4.27
N ASN A 64 0.86 -9.08 -3.77
CA ASN A 64 2.07 -9.89 -3.95
C ASN A 64 2.26 -10.30 -5.41
N TRP A 65 1.17 -10.56 -6.16
CA TRP A 65 1.27 -10.82 -7.59
C TRP A 65 1.86 -9.62 -8.34
N ALA A 66 1.34 -8.42 -8.07
CA ALA A 66 1.86 -7.18 -8.64
C ALA A 66 3.33 -6.95 -8.28
N ALA A 67 3.72 -7.27 -7.04
CA ALA A 67 5.09 -7.15 -6.58
C ALA A 67 6.05 -8.13 -7.29
N ILE A 68 5.62 -9.37 -7.52
CA ILE A 68 6.40 -10.36 -8.26
C ILE A 68 6.56 -9.93 -9.72
N ASP A 69 5.47 -9.46 -10.35
CA ASP A 69 5.52 -8.92 -11.71
C ASP A 69 6.47 -7.71 -11.78
N LEU A 70 6.40 -6.79 -10.81
CA LEU A 70 7.34 -5.66 -10.73
C LEU A 70 8.80 -6.14 -10.67
N LEU A 71 9.13 -7.07 -9.78
CA LEU A 71 10.49 -7.64 -9.68
C LEU A 71 10.95 -8.25 -11.00
N HIS A 72 10.07 -8.98 -11.68
CA HIS A 72 10.35 -9.58 -12.98
C HIS A 72 10.59 -8.51 -14.07
N GLN A 73 9.78 -7.46 -14.12
CA GLN A 73 9.98 -6.34 -15.06
C GLN A 73 11.32 -5.62 -14.80
N VAL A 74 11.66 -5.38 -13.53
CA VAL A 74 12.95 -4.78 -13.14
C VAL A 74 14.13 -5.64 -13.60
N GLN A 75 14.02 -6.96 -13.51
CA GLN A 75 15.05 -7.88 -14.02
C GLN A 75 15.18 -7.86 -15.55
N ILE A 76 14.07 -7.74 -16.28
CA ILE A 76 14.10 -7.59 -17.75
C ILE A 76 14.80 -6.29 -18.15
N LEU A 77 14.53 -5.19 -17.43
CA LEU A 77 15.20 -3.92 -17.65
C LEU A 77 16.73 -4.03 -17.45
N ASP A 78 17.15 -4.68 -16.38
CA ASP A 78 18.56 -4.82 -16.02
C ASP A 78 19.34 -5.74 -16.99
N THR A 79 18.66 -6.77 -17.52
CA THR A 79 19.28 -7.74 -18.45
C THR A 79 19.23 -7.34 -19.91
N SER A 80 18.42 -6.34 -20.28
CA SER A 80 18.32 -5.87 -21.66
C SER A 80 19.65 -5.21 -22.05
N PRO A 81 20.39 -5.79 -23.03
CA PRO A 81 21.69 -5.25 -23.40
C PRO A 81 21.51 -3.79 -23.84
N ARG A 82 22.30 -2.88 -23.25
CA ARG A 82 22.39 -1.49 -23.71
C ARG A 82 22.74 -1.54 -25.18
N GLN A 83 21.74 -1.32 -26.02
CA GLN A 83 21.90 -1.38 -27.45
C GLN A 83 22.61 -0.08 -27.84
N ASP A 84 23.91 -0.18 -28.13
CA ASP A 84 24.74 0.95 -28.54
C ASP A 84 24.27 1.48 -29.92
N SER A 85 23.25 2.34 -29.84
CA SER A 85 22.94 3.54 -30.60
C SER A 85 22.94 3.61 -32.14
N ASN A 86 23.29 2.59 -32.95
CA ASN A 86 23.39 2.87 -34.40
C ASN A 86 22.60 2.07 -35.43
N GLU A 87 22.09 0.84 -35.22
CA GLU A 87 21.59 0.07 -36.40
C GLU A 87 20.35 -0.82 -36.24
N GLN A 88 19.65 -0.83 -35.10
CA GLN A 88 18.43 -1.63 -34.98
C GLN A 88 17.23 -0.80 -34.51
N PRO A 89 16.02 -1.07 -35.03
CA PRO A 89 14.81 -0.39 -34.58
C PRO A 89 14.71 -0.59 -33.07
N GLU A 90 14.74 0.52 -32.33
CA GLU A 90 14.66 0.56 -30.87
C GLU A 90 13.65 -0.47 -30.39
N GLN A 91 14.12 -1.52 -29.73
CA GLN A 91 13.24 -2.42 -29.02
C GLN A 91 12.72 -1.64 -27.82
N LYS A 92 11.63 -0.89 -28.04
CA LYS A 92 11.10 0.05 -27.07
C LYS A 92 10.67 -0.70 -25.83
N ILE A 93 11.22 -0.28 -24.70
CA ILE A 93 10.95 -0.89 -23.40
C ILE A 93 9.47 -0.67 -23.08
N ASN A 94 8.74 -1.75 -22.80
CA ASN A 94 7.34 -1.68 -22.39
C ASN A 94 7.25 -1.17 -20.95
N THR A 95 7.19 0.14 -20.76
CA THR A 95 7.12 0.78 -19.43
C THR A 95 5.72 0.79 -18.82
N GLY A 96 4.68 0.63 -19.62
CA GLY A 96 3.28 0.52 -19.20
C GLY A 96 3.04 -0.59 -18.17
N PRO A 97 3.42 -1.85 -18.46
CA PRO A 97 3.32 -2.95 -17.50
C PRO A 97 4.07 -2.67 -16.18
N ILE A 98 5.24 -2.03 -16.25
CA ILE A 98 6.04 -1.66 -15.08
C ILE A 98 5.27 -0.64 -14.24
N ALA A 99 4.76 0.42 -14.87
CA ALA A 99 3.96 1.43 -14.20
C ALA A 99 2.71 0.85 -13.54
N ALA A 100 2.02 -0.07 -14.21
CA ALA A 100 0.86 -0.75 -13.66
C ALA A 100 1.19 -1.57 -12.42
N ALA A 101 2.29 -2.32 -12.45
CA ALA A 101 2.80 -3.09 -11.32
C ALA A 101 3.24 -2.19 -10.15
N ILE A 102 3.89 -1.05 -10.43
CA ILE A 102 4.26 -0.04 -9.41
C ILE A 102 3.01 0.48 -8.71
N ILE A 103 2.00 0.93 -9.46
CA ILE A 103 0.79 1.55 -8.91
C ILE A 103 0.02 0.57 -8.03
N LEU A 104 -0.19 -0.66 -8.50
CA LEU A 104 -0.90 -1.67 -7.72
C LEU A 104 -0.13 -2.08 -6.46
N THR A 105 1.20 -2.23 -6.57
CA THR A 105 2.06 -2.57 -5.42
C THR A 105 2.09 -1.44 -4.40
N TYR A 106 2.23 -0.19 -4.84
CA TYR A 106 2.28 1.00 -3.99
C TYR A 106 0.99 1.20 -3.20
N TRP A 107 -0.15 1.31 -3.89
CA TRP A 107 -1.43 1.51 -3.21
C TRP A 107 -1.79 0.32 -2.34
N GLY A 108 -1.39 -0.90 -2.74
CA GLY A 108 -1.61 -2.10 -1.96
C GLY A 108 -0.83 -2.07 -0.66
N LEU A 109 0.45 -1.72 -0.74
CA LEU A 109 1.30 -1.61 0.44
C LEU A 109 0.79 -0.51 1.38
N CYS A 110 0.34 0.64 0.86
CA CYS A 110 -0.29 1.69 1.65
C CYS A 110 -1.53 1.19 2.42
N ALA A 111 -2.48 0.55 1.72
CA ALA A 111 -3.68 -0.01 2.34
C ALA A 111 -3.33 -1.08 3.39
N HIS A 112 -2.32 -1.89 3.10
CA HIS A 112 -1.87 -2.98 3.94
C HIS A 112 -1.14 -2.49 5.21
N VAL A 113 -0.30 -1.48 5.10
CA VAL A 113 0.33 -0.79 6.25
C VAL A 113 -0.74 -0.16 7.14
N PHE A 114 -1.77 0.45 6.54
CA PHE A 114 -2.90 0.98 7.30
C PHE A 114 -3.65 -0.12 8.06
N GLN A 115 -3.92 -1.27 7.43
CA GLN A 115 -4.53 -2.42 8.11
C GLN A 115 -3.65 -2.94 9.25
N LEU A 116 -2.34 -3.03 9.03
CA LEU A 116 -1.38 -3.48 10.05
C LEU A 116 -1.35 -2.53 11.24
N PHE A 117 -1.33 -1.21 11.00
CA PHE A 117 -1.43 -0.19 12.04
C PHE A 117 -2.70 -0.37 12.87
N LEU A 118 -3.87 -0.47 12.22
CA LEU A 118 -5.14 -0.67 12.93
C LEU A 118 -5.15 -1.96 13.76
N CYS A 119 -4.56 -3.04 13.24
CA CYS A 119 -4.46 -4.31 13.94
C CYS A 119 -3.56 -4.20 15.18
N VAL A 120 -2.38 -3.61 15.05
CA VAL A 120 -1.42 -3.43 16.16
C VAL A 120 -1.96 -2.45 17.21
N SER A 121 -2.54 -1.31 16.82
CA SER A 121 -3.12 -0.35 17.76
C SER A 121 -4.23 -0.98 18.61
N LYS A 122 -5.00 -1.89 18.02
CA LYS A 122 -6.07 -2.59 18.69
C LYS A 122 -5.59 -3.70 19.60
N GLU A 123 -4.60 -4.48 19.15
CA GLU A 123 -3.93 -5.46 19.99
C GLU A 123 -3.27 -4.78 21.20
N ALA A 124 -2.66 -3.61 21.01
CA ALA A 124 -2.05 -2.84 22.10
C ALA A 124 -3.08 -2.32 23.12
N SER A 125 -4.30 -1.99 22.69
CA SER A 125 -5.34 -1.48 23.61
C SER A 125 -6.08 -2.59 24.37
N GLU A 126 -6.26 -3.77 23.76
CA GLU A 126 -6.98 -4.89 24.37
C GLU A 126 -6.08 -5.81 25.22
N ALA A 127 -4.75 -5.80 25.00
CA ALA A 127 -3.87 -6.80 25.58
C ALA A 127 -3.30 -6.42 26.95
N GLN A 128 -3.84 -7.05 28.01
CA GLN A 128 -3.09 -7.29 29.26
C GLN A 128 -1.97 -8.35 29.05
N ARG A 129 -1.93 -9.01 27.89
CA ARG A 129 -0.90 -9.99 27.50
C ARG A 129 -0.68 -9.93 25.99
N TRP A 130 0.45 -9.37 25.56
CA TRP A 130 0.85 -9.28 24.16
C TRP A 130 0.87 -10.67 23.52
N ARG A 131 -0.14 -10.97 22.69
CA ARG A 131 -0.20 -12.15 21.84
C ARG A 131 -0.48 -11.65 20.43
N ILE A 132 0.46 -11.88 19.53
CA ILE A 132 0.32 -11.55 18.12
C ILE A 132 -0.83 -12.39 17.57
N SER A 133 -1.86 -11.75 17.00
CA SER A 133 -2.89 -12.51 16.31
C SER A 133 -2.32 -13.14 15.03
N LEU A 134 -2.91 -14.26 14.62
CA LEU A 134 -2.66 -14.84 13.30
C LEU A 134 -2.81 -13.80 12.18
N ARG A 135 -3.74 -12.84 12.34
CA ARG A 135 -3.99 -11.78 11.37
C ARG A 135 -2.81 -10.82 11.27
N THR A 136 -2.25 -10.36 12.39
CA THR A 136 -1.02 -9.55 12.41
C THR A 136 0.13 -10.29 11.73
N GLY A 137 0.28 -11.59 12.00
CA GLY A 137 1.29 -12.43 11.31
C GLY A 137 1.09 -12.51 9.79
N ILE A 138 -0.15 -12.73 9.33
CA ILE A 138 -0.49 -12.75 7.89
C ILE A 138 -0.20 -11.40 7.25
N LEU A 139 -0.57 -10.29 7.91
CA LEU A 139 -0.27 -8.95 7.43
C LEU A 139 1.24 -8.73 7.34
N LEU A 140 2.02 -9.04 8.37
CA LEU A 140 3.48 -8.89 8.32
C LEU A 140 4.11 -9.71 7.19
N GLY A 141 3.75 -10.98 7.06
CA GLY A 141 4.24 -11.84 5.98
C GLY A 141 3.86 -11.33 4.60
N GLY A 142 2.61 -10.87 4.45
CA GLY A 142 2.09 -10.34 3.19
C GLY A 142 2.75 -9.03 2.72
N ALA A 143 3.45 -8.31 3.61
CA ALA A 143 4.15 -7.08 3.28
C ALA A 143 5.58 -7.29 2.76
N ILE A 144 6.15 -8.50 2.87
CA ILE A 144 7.58 -8.74 2.58
C ILE A 144 7.88 -8.51 1.08
N ILE A 145 7.19 -9.22 0.19
CA ILE A 145 7.45 -9.15 -1.26
C ILE A 145 7.17 -7.76 -1.84
N PRO A 146 6.02 -7.08 -1.57
CA PRO A 146 5.79 -5.72 -2.07
C PRO A 146 6.80 -4.71 -1.54
N SER A 147 7.29 -4.88 -0.31
CA SER A 147 8.36 -4.04 0.22
C SER A 147 9.65 -4.21 -0.58
N LEU A 148 10.05 -5.45 -0.86
CA LEU A 148 11.25 -5.76 -1.66
C LEU A 148 11.10 -5.25 -3.11
N ALA A 149 9.94 -5.46 -3.73
CA ALA A 149 9.66 -5.03 -5.09
C ALA A 149 9.77 -3.52 -5.24
N LEU A 150 9.13 -2.75 -4.35
CA LEU A 150 9.28 -1.29 -4.37
C LEU A 150 10.68 -0.84 -4.00
N THR A 151 11.37 -1.52 -3.06
CA THR A 151 12.77 -1.21 -2.74
C THR A 151 13.69 -1.38 -3.96
N SER A 152 13.44 -2.37 -4.81
CA SER A 152 14.23 -2.56 -6.04
C SER A 152 14.15 -1.37 -7.01
N LEU A 153 13.11 -0.53 -6.91
CA LEU A 153 13.07 0.72 -7.67
C LEU A 153 14.20 1.67 -7.26
N LEU A 154 14.72 1.62 -6.03
CA LEU A 154 15.89 2.43 -5.66
C LEU A 154 17.12 2.08 -6.49
N HIS A 155 17.29 0.81 -6.87
CA HIS A 155 18.38 0.43 -7.77
C HIS A 155 18.25 1.05 -9.16
N ILE A 156 17.01 1.28 -9.61
CA ILE A 156 16.72 1.89 -10.91
C ILE A 156 16.78 3.43 -10.82
N LEU A 157 16.24 4.00 -9.74
CA LEU A 157 16.04 5.44 -9.59
C LEU A 157 17.26 6.17 -9.00
N ASP A 158 18.12 5.50 -8.23
CA ASP A 158 19.10 6.20 -7.42
C ASP A 158 20.47 6.37 -8.12
N PRO A 159 20.90 7.62 -8.40
CA PRO A 159 22.24 7.90 -8.92
C PRO A 159 23.37 7.47 -7.97
N PHE A 160 23.10 7.30 -6.67
CA PHE A 160 24.12 6.91 -5.69
C PHE A 160 24.71 5.52 -5.93
N PHE A 161 24.01 4.61 -6.62
CA PHE A 161 24.52 3.26 -6.91
C PHE A 161 25.41 3.17 -8.15
N GLY A 162 25.82 4.30 -8.74
CA GLY A 162 26.95 4.36 -9.68
C GLY A 162 26.64 3.97 -11.12
N SER A 163 25.37 3.96 -11.53
CA SER A 163 25.03 3.98 -12.96
C SER A 163 25.25 5.40 -13.52
N ASP A 164 25.85 5.51 -14.71
CA ASP A 164 25.96 6.77 -15.47
C ASP A 164 24.63 7.54 -15.40
N THR A 165 24.62 8.61 -14.60
CA THR A 165 23.38 9.19 -14.04
C THR A 165 22.54 9.92 -15.06
N ASN A 166 23.10 10.21 -16.23
CA ASN A 166 22.43 11.02 -17.25
C ASN A 166 21.61 10.17 -18.23
N SER A 167 21.99 8.91 -18.51
CA SER A 167 21.31 8.08 -19.51
C SER A 167 20.13 7.28 -18.94
N VAL A 168 20.25 6.82 -17.69
CA VAL A 168 19.17 6.08 -17.02
C VAL A 168 18.08 7.04 -16.53
N ARG A 169 18.48 8.25 -16.10
CA ARG A 169 17.53 9.27 -15.65
C ARG A 169 16.64 9.79 -16.77
N SER A 170 17.19 10.03 -17.97
CA SER A 170 16.37 10.44 -19.12
C SER A 170 15.35 9.38 -19.52
N LEU A 171 15.69 8.09 -19.39
CA LEU A 171 14.77 7.00 -19.70
C LEU A 171 13.65 6.88 -18.66
N ILE A 172 13.93 7.09 -17.38
CA ILE A 172 12.93 6.89 -16.32
C ILE A 172 12.04 8.12 -16.12
N ASP A 173 12.60 9.33 -16.20
CA ASP A 173 11.87 10.59 -15.99
C ASP A 173 10.78 10.79 -17.07
N GLU A 174 10.95 10.20 -18.26
CA GLU A 174 10.02 10.38 -19.38
C GLU A 174 9.22 9.11 -19.75
N ASP A 175 9.64 7.90 -19.40
CA ASP A 175 8.96 6.71 -19.95
C ASP A 175 8.09 5.95 -18.95
N ILE A 176 8.18 6.14 -17.63
CA ILE A 176 7.36 5.35 -16.68
C ILE A 176 6.08 6.11 -16.28
N PRO A 177 4.89 5.76 -16.82
CA PRO A 177 3.68 6.54 -16.54
C PRO A 177 3.09 6.29 -15.14
N ALA A 178 3.79 5.69 -14.19
CA ALA A 178 3.25 5.53 -12.83
C ALA A 178 3.14 6.89 -12.13
N PHE A 179 2.00 7.19 -11.52
CA PHE A 179 1.70 8.48 -10.87
C PHE A 179 1.58 9.65 -11.85
N TYR A 180 1.45 9.36 -13.14
CA TYR A 180 1.22 10.37 -14.16
C TYR A 180 -0.21 10.92 -14.11
N TYR A 181 -0.35 12.23 -14.30
CA TYR A 181 -1.59 12.88 -14.71
C TYR A 181 -1.23 14.06 -15.62
N GLU A 182 -2.17 14.47 -16.48
CA GLU A 182 -1.95 15.54 -17.44
C GLU A 182 -1.54 16.85 -16.75
N GLY A 183 -0.43 17.45 -17.19
CA GLY A 183 0.12 18.68 -16.60
C GLY A 183 0.92 18.48 -15.30
N ILE A 184 1.27 17.24 -14.93
CA ILE A 184 2.21 17.02 -13.82
C ILE A 184 3.59 17.56 -14.20
N ASP A 185 4.20 18.29 -13.26
CA ASP A 185 5.59 18.74 -13.38
C ASP A 185 6.55 17.55 -13.19
N ALA A 186 7.56 17.44 -14.05
CA ALA A 186 8.48 16.29 -14.07
C ALA A 186 9.16 16.05 -12.71
N ASP A 187 9.58 17.11 -12.01
CA ASP A 187 10.20 16.98 -10.69
C ASP A 187 9.21 16.38 -9.67
N LYS A 188 7.93 16.75 -9.75
CA LYS A 188 6.89 16.17 -8.87
C LYS A 188 6.63 14.71 -9.19
N HIS A 189 6.60 14.35 -10.47
CA HIS A 189 6.43 12.96 -10.92
C HIS A 189 7.56 12.08 -10.39
N TRP A 190 8.80 12.53 -10.55
CA TRP A 190 9.99 11.89 -9.99
C TRP A 190 9.91 11.70 -8.47
N VAL A 191 9.50 12.74 -7.73
CA VAL A 191 9.30 12.65 -6.28
C VAL A 191 8.29 11.57 -5.89
N TYR A 192 7.22 11.35 -6.69
CA TYR A 192 6.27 10.27 -6.42
C TYR A 192 6.88 8.88 -6.63
N LEU A 193 7.69 8.68 -7.67
CA LEU A 193 8.40 7.44 -7.91
C LEU A 193 9.40 7.15 -6.77
N GLN A 194 10.19 8.15 -6.36
CA GLN A 194 11.09 8.05 -5.22
C GLN A 194 10.33 7.74 -3.93
N HIS A 195 9.18 8.37 -3.72
CA HIS A 195 8.33 8.10 -2.57
C HIS A 195 7.84 6.64 -2.54
N ALA A 196 7.45 6.08 -3.69
CA ALA A 196 7.07 4.68 -3.79
C ALA A 196 8.23 3.73 -3.46
N ALA A 197 9.43 4.03 -3.95
CA ALA A 197 10.62 3.23 -3.66
C ALA A 197 11.01 3.28 -2.17
N MET A 198 11.00 4.48 -1.58
CA MET A 198 11.22 4.70 -0.15
C MET A 198 10.17 4.00 0.71
N LEU A 199 8.90 4.00 0.29
CA LEU A 199 7.85 3.25 0.98
C LEU A 199 8.20 1.77 1.09
N GLY A 200 8.68 1.17 -0.01
CA GLY A 200 9.16 -0.20 -0.02
C GLY A 200 10.26 -0.45 1.01
N LEU A 201 11.29 0.39 0.99
CA LEU A 201 12.43 0.27 1.91
C LEU A 201 11.97 0.34 3.37
N TRP A 202 11.14 1.33 3.69
CA TRP A 202 10.66 1.54 5.06
C TRP A 202 9.77 0.41 5.55
N CYS A 203 8.87 -0.09 4.73
CA CYS A 203 8.06 -1.24 5.07
C CYS A 203 8.92 -2.49 5.27
N GLY A 204 9.94 -2.70 4.44
CA GLY A 204 10.89 -3.80 4.58
C GLY A 204 11.64 -3.77 5.91
N VAL A 205 12.20 -2.61 6.27
CA VAL A 205 12.86 -2.38 7.56
C VAL A 205 11.89 -2.62 8.72
N PHE A 206 10.68 -2.06 8.65
CA PHE A 206 9.66 -2.24 9.68
C PHE A 206 9.30 -3.72 9.89
N VAL A 207 9.05 -4.46 8.81
CA VAL A 207 8.73 -5.90 8.86
C VAL A 207 9.89 -6.71 9.42
N ALA A 208 11.13 -6.40 9.04
CA ALA A 208 12.33 -7.06 9.56
C ALA A 208 12.50 -6.84 11.06
N LEU A 209 12.42 -5.57 11.52
CA LEU A 209 12.50 -5.23 12.94
C LEU A 209 11.39 -5.87 13.76
N PHE A 210 10.15 -5.82 13.25
CA PHE A 210 9.01 -6.43 13.93
C PHE A 210 9.20 -7.96 14.03
N SER A 211 9.59 -8.61 12.93
CA SER A 211 9.86 -10.06 12.91
C SER A 211 10.97 -10.46 13.88
N LEU A 212 12.02 -9.65 14.01
CA LEU A 212 13.08 -9.86 14.98
C LEU A 212 12.56 -9.76 16.42
N LEU A 213 11.71 -8.77 16.72
CA LEU A 213 11.05 -8.66 18.03
C LEU A 213 10.19 -9.89 18.33
N LEU A 214 9.46 -10.42 17.33
CA LEU A 214 8.68 -11.64 17.48
C LEU A 214 9.57 -12.86 17.72
N ALA A 215 10.65 -12.99 16.96
CA ALA A 215 11.62 -14.07 17.12
C ALA A 215 12.22 -14.04 18.53
N MET A 216 12.60 -12.87 19.03
CA MET A 216 13.09 -12.69 20.41
C MET A 216 12.04 -13.11 21.46
N GLN A 217 10.76 -12.81 21.24
CA GLN A 217 9.68 -13.24 22.14
C GLN A 217 9.48 -14.76 22.17
N VAL A 218 9.56 -15.41 21.01
CA VAL A 218 9.39 -16.87 20.91
C VAL A 218 10.63 -17.60 21.43
N TRP A 219 11.82 -17.10 21.10
CA TRP A 219 13.09 -17.72 21.43
C TRP A 219 13.55 -17.45 22.86
N CYS A 220 13.11 -16.38 23.53
CA CYS A 220 13.36 -16.23 24.97
C CYS A 220 12.55 -17.28 25.74
N PRO A 221 13.16 -18.37 26.21
CA PRO A 221 12.39 -19.41 26.86
C PRO A 221 11.80 -18.84 28.15
N LYS A 222 10.57 -19.24 28.48
CA LYS A 222 9.90 -18.82 29.73
C LYS A 222 10.74 -19.13 30.98
N SER A 223 11.71 -20.04 30.88
CA SER A 223 12.70 -20.31 31.92
C SER A 223 13.70 -19.17 32.08
N PHE A 224 14.22 -18.61 30.98
CA PHE A 224 15.12 -17.45 31.01
C PHE A 224 14.44 -16.21 31.58
N LEU A 225 13.21 -15.90 31.14
CA LEU A 225 12.41 -14.82 31.73
C LEU A 225 12.07 -15.06 33.20
N ARG A 226 11.87 -16.33 33.61
CA ARG A 226 11.69 -16.70 35.02
C ARG A 226 12.97 -16.55 35.84
N SER A 227 14.13 -16.83 35.25
CA SER A 227 15.44 -16.64 35.89
C SER A 227 15.73 -15.15 36.09
N ILE A 228 15.48 -14.30 35.08
CA ILE A 228 15.60 -12.84 35.21
C ILE A 228 14.62 -12.33 36.27
N ASN A 229 13.37 -12.78 36.27
CA ASN A 229 12.38 -12.42 37.30
C ASN A 229 12.80 -12.81 38.72
N ARG A 230 13.48 -13.96 38.88
CA ARG A 230 14.00 -14.39 40.18
C ARG A 230 15.14 -13.52 40.67
N VAL A 231 16.01 -13.09 39.77
CA VAL A 231 17.21 -12.32 40.13
C VAL A 231 16.89 -10.85 40.36
N PHE A 232 16.02 -10.26 39.53
CA PHE A 232 15.77 -8.82 39.52
C PHE A 232 14.39 -8.42 40.09
N GLY A 233 13.50 -9.37 40.35
CA GLY A 233 12.13 -9.09 40.77
C GLY A 233 11.17 -8.83 39.60
N LYS A 234 9.86 -8.94 39.85
CA LYS A 234 8.81 -8.85 38.81
C LYS A 234 8.81 -7.51 38.07
N ASP A 235 8.95 -6.43 38.81
CA ASP A 235 8.87 -5.07 38.27
C ASP A 235 10.11 -4.72 37.43
N ALA A 236 11.28 -5.21 37.83
CA ALA A 236 12.51 -5.02 37.07
C ALA A 236 12.56 -5.88 35.80
N SER A 237 11.88 -7.04 35.76
CA SER A 237 11.83 -7.87 34.54
C SER A 237 10.95 -7.28 33.44
N SER A 238 9.82 -6.66 33.82
CA SER A 238 9.00 -5.87 32.89
C SER A 238 9.76 -4.64 32.43
N CYS A 239 10.51 -3.99 33.34
CA CYS A 239 11.39 -2.88 32.98
C CYS A 239 12.50 -3.33 32.02
N LEU A 240 13.19 -4.44 32.27
CA LEU A 240 14.25 -4.98 31.40
C LEU A 240 13.73 -5.47 30.05
N PHE A 241 12.54 -6.07 30.00
CA PHE A 241 11.93 -6.50 28.74
C PHE A 241 11.46 -5.29 27.93
N ASN A 242 10.80 -4.31 28.56
CA ASN A 242 10.46 -3.05 27.90
C ASN A 242 11.73 -2.30 27.48
N CYS A 243 12.77 -2.28 28.32
CA CYS A 243 14.07 -1.74 28.00
C CYS A 243 14.76 -2.54 26.92
N ALA A 244 14.58 -3.86 26.74
CA ALA A 244 15.17 -4.61 25.64
C ALA A 244 14.37 -4.43 24.33
N VAL A 245 13.05 -4.38 24.40
CA VAL A 245 12.18 -4.01 23.27
C VAL A 245 12.44 -2.58 22.81
N VAL A 246 12.87 -1.69 23.70
CA VAL A 246 13.29 -0.32 23.37
C VAL A 246 14.78 -0.25 23.02
N ALA A 247 15.66 -0.97 23.72
CA ALA A 247 17.11 -0.92 23.59
C ALA A 247 17.66 -1.78 22.47
N VAL A 248 16.98 -2.82 22.00
CA VAL A 248 17.39 -3.54 20.78
C VAL A 248 17.21 -2.64 19.56
N PRO A 249 16.07 -1.95 19.37
CA PRO A 249 15.99 -0.81 18.46
C PRO A 249 17.04 0.23 18.83
N MET A 250 17.10 0.74 20.07
CA MET A 250 18.08 1.77 20.46
C MET A 250 19.56 1.33 20.50
N ALA A 251 19.91 0.08 20.12
CA ALA A 251 21.28 -0.42 19.96
C ALA A 251 21.56 -0.76 18.48
N ALA A 252 20.58 -1.27 17.75
CA ALA A 252 20.59 -1.31 16.28
C ALA A 252 20.63 0.10 15.68
N ILE A 253 20.02 1.07 16.38
CA ILE A 253 20.02 2.50 16.04
C ILE A 253 21.45 3.06 16.09
N PRO A 254 22.25 2.99 17.18
CA PRO A 254 23.68 3.33 17.24
C PRO A 254 24.56 2.70 16.16
N PHE A 255 24.30 1.43 15.81
CA PHE A 255 25.04 0.76 14.74
C PHE A 255 24.70 1.33 13.35
N ALA A 256 23.45 1.80 13.15
CA ALA A 256 23.05 2.65 12.01
C ALA A 256 23.43 4.15 12.21
N PHE A 257 23.64 4.60 13.44
CA PHE A 257 23.95 5.97 13.87
C PHE A 257 25.42 6.31 13.59
N PHE A 258 26.32 5.33 13.72
CA PHE A 258 27.75 5.51 13.45
C PHE A 258 28.06 5.65 11.95
N SER A 259 27.15 5.22 11.07
CA SER A 259 27.28 5.41 9.61
C SER A 259 26.37 6.52 9.03
N GLY A 260 25.41 7.07 9.79
CA GLY A 260 24.42 8.00 9.22
C GLY A 260 23.52 8.78 10.19
N ALA A 261 24.05 9.32 11.30
CA ALA A 261 23.25 10.05 12.31
C ALA A 261 22.34 11.18 11.76
N ARG A 262 22.74 11.84 10.65
CA ARG A 262 21.92 12.86 9.97
C ARG A 262 20.72 12.24 9.24
N PHE A 263 20.94 11.14 8.53
CA PHE A 263 19.88 10.35 7.89
C PHE A 263 18.94 9.73 8.93
N PHE A 264 19.42 9.33 10.10
CA PHE A 264 18.60 8.70 11.13
C PHE A 264 17.65 9.68 11.84
N LEU A 265 18.10 10.92 12.12
CA LEU A 265 17.22 11.95 12.72
C LEU A 265 16.18 12.43 11.70
N GLU A 266 16.58 12.64 10.45
CA GLU A 266 15.65 12.92 9.35
C GLU A 266 14.69 11.74 9.15
N PHE A 267 15.17 10.50 9.22
CA PHE A 267 14.36 9.28 9.17
C PHE A 267 13.36 9.19 10.32
N PHE A 268 13.75 9.43 11.57
CA PHE A 268 12.83 9.34 12.70
C PHE A 268 11.78 10.46 12.67
N LEU A 269 12.16 11.68 12.31
CA LEU A 269 11.21 12.79 12.13
C LEU A 269 10.27 12.54 10.94
N VAL A 270 10.81 12.04 9.83
CA VAL A 270 10.02 11.69 8.65
C VAL A 270 9.09 10.52 8.95
N VAL A 271 9.55 9.46 9.61
CA VAL A 271 8.77 8.23 9.80
C VAL A 271 7.88 8.22 11.03
N ALA A 272 8.27 8.85 12.13
CA ALA A 272 7.43 8.91 13.33
C ALA A 272 6.37 10.03 13.27
N PHE A 273 6.67 11.13 12.57
CA PHE A 273 5.78 12.31 12.53
C PHE A 273 5.23 12.60 11.13
N LEU A 274 6.10 12.73 10.12
CA LEU A 274 5.64 13.16 8.78
C LEU A 274 4.96 12.05 7.99
N TYR A 275 5.33 10.79 8.21
CA TYR A 275 4.84 9.66 7.43
C TYR A 275 3.45 9.21 7.88
N PRO A 276 3.13 9.15 9.20
CA PRO A 276 1.74 9.05 9.64
C PRO A 276 0.94 10.24 9.14
N MET A 277 1.48 11.46 9.23
CA MET A 277 0.80 12.65 8.71
C MET A 277 0.58 12.56 7.19
N ALA A 278 1.54 12.03 6.42
CA ALA A 278 1.42 11.80 4.99
C ALA A 278 0.40 10.71 4.68
N LEU A 279 0.37 9.63 5.45
CA LEU A 279 -0.67 8.60 5.40
C LEU A 279 -2.05 9.18 5.72
N TRP A 280 -2.16 10.18 6.61
CA TRP A 280 -3.39 10.94 6.86
C TRP A 280 -3.73 11.90 5.71
N LEU A 281 -2.71 12.43 5.02
CA LEU A 281 -2.91 13.24 3.81
C LEU A 281 -3.33 12.40 2.61
N ILE A 282 -3.05 11.10 2.57
CA ILE A 282 -3.48 10.22 1.47
C ILE A 282 -5.01 10.25 1.30
N PRO A 283 -5.85 10.01 2.34
CA PRO A 283 -7.30 10.17 2.23
C PRO A 283 -7.72 11.56 1.77
N LEU A 284 -7.04 12.63 2.22
CA LEU A 284 -7.35 14.00 1.81
C LEU A 284 -6.99 14.25 0.34
N ARG A 285 -5.86 13.73 -0.14
CA ARG A 285 -5.47 13.78 -1.56
C ARG A 285 -6.39 12.95 -2.42
N LEU A 286 -6.82 11.78 -1.94
CA LEU A 286 -7.81 10.94 -2.60
C LEU A 286 -9.15 11.67 -2.71
N CYS A 287 -9.61 12.30 -1.61
CA CYS A 287 -10.82 13.13 -1.63
C CYS A 287 -10.66 14.33 -2.58
N GLY A 288 -9.50 14.98 -2.60
CA GLY A 288 -9.21 16.08 -3.51
C GLY A 288 -9.22 15.65 -4.97
N TYR A 289 -8.63 14.49 -5.28
CA TYR A 289 -8.67 13.89 -6.62
C TYR A 289 -10.10 13.50 -7.02
N VAL A 290 -10.84 12.84 -6.13
CA VAL A 290 -12.24 12.46 -6.39
C VAL A 290 -13.08 13.71 -6.62
N PHE A 291 -12.91 14.75 -5.79
CA PHE A 291 -13.58 16.03 -5.97
C PHE A 291 -13.23 16.68 -7.30
N PHE A 292 -11.94 16.70 -7.67
CA PHE A 292 -11.47 17.20 -8.96
C PHE A 292 -12.08 16.41 -10.13
N ALA A 293 -12.08 15.08 -10.06
CA ALA A 293 -12.69 14.22 -11.07
C ALA A 293 -14.20 14.49 -11.22
N PHE A 294 -14.92 14.67 -10.11
CA PHE A 294 -16.33 15.02 -10.16
C PHE A 294 -16.57 16.44 -10.70
N SER A 295 -15.74 17.41 -10.32
CA SER A 295 -15.89 18.80 -10.76
C SER A 295 -15.48 19.03 -12.22
N SER A 296 -14.54 18.24 -12.74
CA SER A 296 -14.15 18.25 -14.15
C SER A 296 -15.07 17.43 -15.05
N GLY A 297 -16.13 16.81 -14.50
CA GLY A 297 -16.98 15.90 -15.29
C GLY A 297 -16.23 14.66 -15.78
N PHE A 298 -15.16 14.26 -15.09
CA PHE A 298 -14.22 13.20 -15.45
C PHE A 298 -13.37 13.46 -16.69
N GLU A 299 -13.40 14.68 -17.25
CA GLU A 299 -12.47 15.09 -18.30
C GLU A 299 -11.03 15.04 -17.76
N GLY A 300 -10.12 14.40 -18.52
CA GLY A 300 -8.70 14.22 -18.16
C GLY A 300 -8.41 13.12 -17.13
N VAL A 301 -9.43 12.54 -16.48
CA VAL A 301 -9.24 11.43 -15.53
C VAL A 301 -8.87 10.15 -16.26
N GLU A 302 -9.43 9.95 -17.46
CA GLU A 302 -9.23 8.76 -18.30
C GLU A 302 -7.78 8.61 -18.80
N SER A 303 -7.03 9.71 -18.92
CA SER A 303 -5.62 9.72 -19.35
C SER A 303 -4.62 9.64 -18.19
N SER A 304 -5.10 9.68 -16.95
CA SER A 304 -4.25 9.66 -15.75
C SER A 304 -3.96 8.25 -15.27
N CYS A 305 -2.70 8.00 -14.90
CA CYS A 305 -2.25 6.74 -14.30
C CYS A 305 -1.87 6.95 -12.82
N TYR A 306 -2.66 7.78 -12.11
CA TYR A 306 -2.33 8.22 -10.75
C TYR A 306 -2.90 7.28 -9.68
N LEU A 307 -4.22 7.14 -9.66
CA LEU A 307 -4.90 6.24 -8.74
C LEU A 307 -5.04 4.83 -9.30
N MET A 308 -5.28 4.71 -10.59
CA MET A 308 -5.49 3.45 -11.27
C MET A 308 -4.34 3.21 -12.25
N PRO A 309 -3.88 1.96 -12.43
CA PRO A 309 -2.99 1.62 -13.52
C PRO A 309 -3.54 2.04 -14.87
N CYS A 310 -2.70 2.57 -15.76
CA CYS A 310 -3.10 2.74 -17.15
C CYS A 310 -3.25 1.37 -17.80
N SER A 311 -4.44 1.14 -18.35
CA SER A 311 -4.84 -0.15 -18.89
C SER A 311 -5.72 0.07 -20.13
N PRO A 312 -5.52 -0.70 -21.20
CA PRO A 312 -6.34 -0.64 -22.41
C PRO A 312 -7.68 -1.36 -22.23
N GLN A 313 -7.85 -2.11 -21.13
CA GLN A 313 -8.98 -3.00 -20.95
C GLN A 313 -10.22 -2.22 -20.56
N ARG A 314 -11.30 -2.44 -21.31
CA ARG A 314 -12.64 -1.96 -20.95
C ARG A 314 -13.25 -2.84 -19.87
N ILE A 315 -14.08 -2.23 -19.01
CA ILE A 315 -14.73 -2.89 -17.88
C ILE A 315 -15.74 -3.97 -18.30
N ASP A 316 -16.28 -3.88 -19.52
CA ASP A 316 -17.25 -4.81 -20.12
C ASP A 316 -16.63 -6.16 -20.52
N ARG A 317 -15.30 -6.29 -20.50
CA ARG A 317 -14.65 -7.59 -20.70
C ARG A 317 -14.94 -8.53 -19.54
N TRP A 318 -15.11 -9.81 -19.86
CA TRP A 318 -15.54 -10.84 -18.93
C TRP A 318 -14.64 -11.01 -17.71
N ASP A 319 -13.33 -10.92 -17.89
CA ASP A 319 -12.34 -10.99 -16.83
C ASP A 319 -12.41 -9.78 -15.88
N GLN A 320 -12.61 -8.56 -16.42
CA GLN A 320 -12.81 -7.34 -15.64
C GLN A 320 -14.11 -7.38 -14.84
N THR A 321 -15.20 -7.76 -15.50
CA THR A 321 -16.52 -7.90 -14.87
C THR A 321 -16.48 -8.97 -13.78
N LEU A 322 -15.83 -10.12 -14.04
CA LEU A 322 -15.71 -11.20 -13.05
C LEU A 322 -14.90 -10.76 -11.82
N ALA A 323 -13.77 -10.07 -12.01
CA ALA A 323 -12.96 -9.56 -10.91
C ALA A 323 -13.73 -8.52 -10.07
N LEU A 324 -14.47 -7.61 -10.71
CA LEU A 324 -15.35 -6.66 -10.03
C LEU A 324 -16.45 -7.40 -9.25
N MET A 325 -17.11 -8.38 -9.87
CA MET A 325 -18.17 -9.16 -9.22
C MET A 325 -17.63 -9.94 -8.02
N ALA A 326 -16.43 -10.52 -8.11
CA ALA A 326 -15.78 -11.16 -6.98
C ALA A 326 -15.55 -10.18 -5.81
N GLY A 327 -15.07 -8.97 -6.11
CA GLY A 327 -14.93 -7.90 -5.12
C GLY A 327 -16.26 -7.49 -4.49
N MET A 328 -17.32 -7.34 -5.29
CA MET A 328 -18.67 -7.04 -4.80
C MET A 328 -19.25 -8.16 -3.92
N VAL A 329 -19.02 -9.43 -4.28
CA VAL A 329 -19.45 -10.58 -3.47
C VAL A 329 -18.73 -10.58 -2.13
N LEU A 330 -17.41 -10.39 -2.10
CA LEU A 330 -16.65 -10.30 -0.86
C LEU A 330 -17.10 -9.14 0.02
N PHE A 331 -17.32 -7.97 -0.59
CA PHE A 331 -17.91 -6.80 0.09
C PHE A 331 -19.29 -7.12 0.68
N GLY A 332 -20.16 -7.77 -0.07
CA GLY A 332 -21.49 -8.18 0.38
C GLY A 332 -21.45 -9.20 1.52
N VAL A 333 -20.56 -10.19 1.46
CA VAL A 333 -20.44 -11.26 2.47
C VAL A 333 -19.91 -10.72 3.81
N ASP A 334 -18.92 -9.83 3.76
CA ASP A 334 -18.25 -9.34 4.96
C ASP A 334 -18.91 -8.09 5.55
N LEU A 335 -19.26 -7.11 4.71
CA LEU A 335 -19.86 -5.83 5.12
C LEU A 335 -21.40 -5.84 5.08
N GLY A 336 -22.01 -6.59 4.16
CA GLY A 336 -23.46 -6.63 3.97
C GLY A 336 -24.27 -6.89 5.24
N PRO A 337 -23.91 -7.86 6.11
CA PRO A 337 -24.63 -8.05 7.37
C PRO A 337 -24.60 -6.83 8.30
N GLU A 338 -23.55 -6.01 8.27
CA GLU A 338 -23.51 -4.78 9.08
C GLU A 338 -24.35 -3.67 8.46
N ILE A 339 -24.24 -3.46 7.14
CA ILE A 339 -25.08 -2.50 6.43
C ILE A 339 -26.55 -2.80 6.68
N LEU A 340 -26.96 -4.07 6.55
CA LEU A 340 -28.33 -4.49 6.83
C LEU A 340 -28.75 -4.22 8.28
N ARG A 341 -27.86 -4.36 9.27
CA ARG A 341 -28.17 -4.00 10.67
C ARG A 341 -28.36 -2.49 10.84
N ILE A 342 -27.49 -1.68 10.25
CA ILE A 342 -27.58 -0.22 10.30
C ILE A 342 -28.87 0.25 9.64
N VAL A 343 -29.17 -0.24 8.43
CA VAL A 343 -30.39 0.07 7.70
C VAL A 343 -31.64 -0.33 8.51
N ARG A 344 -31.66 -1.54 9.10
CA ARG A 344 -32.79 -1.97 9.96
C ARG A 344 -32.98 -1.07 11.18
N ARG A 345 -31.88 -0.64 11.83
CA ARG A 345 -31.94 0.31 12.96
C ARG A 345 -32.49 1.66 12.51
N TRP A 346 -32.03 2.16 11.36
CA TRP A 346 -32.46 3.44 10.81
C TRP A 346 -33.93 3.43 10.38
N ILE A 347 -34.41 2.35 9.77
CA ILE A 347 -35.83 2.16 9.44
C ILE A 347 -36.68 2.12 10.71
N LYS A 348 -36.27 1.36 11.74
CA LYS A 348 -36.99 1.29 13.03
C LYS A 348 -37.07 2.66 13.69
N PHE A 349 -35.96 3.41 13.67
CA PHE A 349 -35.88 4.75 14.21
C PHE A 349 -36.78 5.76 13.47
N SER A 350 -36.73 5.74 12.13
CA SER A 350 -37.54 6.62 11.28
C SER A 350 -39.03 6.33 11.43
N ARG A 351 -39.42 5.05 11.54
CA ARG A 351 -40.81 4.64 11.77
C ARG A 351 -41.32 5.06 13.15
N GLY A 352 -40.46 5.00 14.18
CA GLY A 352 -40.79 5.52 15.52
C GLY A 352 -41.09 7.03 15.49
N ARG A 353 -40.19 7.83 14.90
CA ARG A 353 -40.41 9.28 14.77
C ARG A 353 -41.67 9.62 13.97
N TYR A 354 -41.96 8.87 12.91
CA TYR A 354 -43.16 9.10 12.10
C TYR A 354 -44.44 8.82 12.90
N LEU A 355 -44.46 7.79 13.75
CA LEU A 355 -45.60 7.49 14.62
C LEU A 355 -45.77 8.55 15.73
N ASP A 356 -44.67 9.06 16.30
CA ASP A 356 -44.70 10.14 17.28
C ASP A 356 -45.21 11.46 16.67
N LEU A 357 -44.84 11.74 15.41
CA LEU A 357 -45.38 12.89 14.66
C LEU A 357 -46.89 12.72 14.41
N MET A 358 -47.34 11.55 13.97
CA MET A 358 -48.76 11.30 13.70
C MET A 358 -49.61 11.37 14.98
N SER A 359 -49.13 10.87 16.12
CA SER A 359 -49.85 10.96 17.39
C SER A 359 -49.98 12.41 17.87
N PHE A 360 -48.95 13.24 17.65
CA PHE A 360 -49.01 14.68 17.92
C PHE A 360 -50.07 15.39 17.06
N TYR A 361 -50.17 15.08 15.76
CA TYR A 361 -51.21 15.65 14.89
C TYR A 361 -52.62 15.18 15.21
N THR A 362 -52.79 14.01 15.84
CA THR A 362 -54.14 13.50 16.19
C THR A 362 -54.68 14.13 17.49
N LEU A 363 -53.81 14.76 18.29
CA LEU A 363 -54.17 15.42 19.55
C LEU A 363 -54.49 16.93 19.39
N LEU A 364 -54.18 17.50 18.23
CA LEU A 364 -54.57 18.85 17.80
C LEU A 364 -55.88 18.78 17.03
#